data_AF-A0A1B2HXR9-F1
#
_entry.id   AF-A0A1B2HXR9-F1
#
_cell.length_a   1.000
_cell.length_b   1.000
_cell.length_c   1.000
_cell.angle_alpha   90.00
_cell.angle_beta   90.00
_cell.angle_gamma   90.00
#
_symmetry.space_group_name_H-M   'P 1'
#
loop_
_entity.id
_entity.type
_entity.pdbx_description
1 polymer ?
#
loop_
_entity_poly.entity_id
_entity_poly.type
_entity_poly.pdbx_seq_one_letter_code
_entity_poly.pdbx_strand_id
1 'polypeptide(L)'
;MVTECGAGDRPTLARSLCAVVLRELPGVDGVAVVLHGSGQAEELVGASGTWAAGLAEAQYTLGEGPDPDVAGAGEPVLVGDLAAESARWPAFVEAATTGGLSSVFVFPLRIGGMVVGTLALYGRRPGNLPAQATADAVVLADLVAHVLLAQNEEMDDDDRLRMDVSYQEVNMATGMLAVQLQVGLDDALLRLRAHAFATGRSVRSVAKDVLARRIPLDRLAD
;
A
#
# COMPACT_ATOMS: atom_id res chain seq x y z
N MET A 1 -3.49 17.92 41.95
CA MET A 1 -4.46 16.96 41.38
C MET A 1 -4.17 16.95 39.89
N VAL A 2 -3.40 15.96 39.45
CA VAL A 2 -2.83 15.88 38.10
C VAL A 2 -3.88 15.19 37.23
N THR A 3 -4.37 15.89 36.21
CA THR A 3 -5.34 15.36 35.27
C THR A 3 -4.61 14.46 34.27
N GLU A 4 -5.02 13.19 34.20
CA GLU A 4 -4.55 12.19 33.25
C GLU A 4 -4.75 12.67 31.81
N CYS A 5 -3.66 12.67 31.04
CA CYS A 5 -3.64 12.91 29.61
C CYS A 5 -3.89 11.56 28.91
N GLY A 6 -5.06 11.42 28.29
CA GLY A 6 -5.41 10.24 27.50
C GLY A 6 -4.44 10.05 26.32
N ALA A 7 -4.19 8.79 25.98
CA ALA A 7 -3.34 8.33 24.87
C ALA A 7 -3.89 8.73 23.49
N GLY A 8 -3.89 10.03 23.19
CA GLY A 8 -4.34 10.62 21.93
C GLY A 8 -3.18 10.97 21.01
N ASP A 9 -3.09 10.23 19.90
CA ASP A 9 -2.67 10.67 18.57
C ASP A 9 -1.36 11.47 18.46
N ARG A 10 -0.22 10.80 18.68
CA ARG A 10 1.03 11.26 18.04
C ARG A 10 0.99 10.77 16.58
N PRO A 11 1.18 11.65 15.58
CA PRO A 11 1.34 11.18 14.21
C PRO A 11 2.51 10.20 14.16
N THR A 12 2.30 9.02 13.60
CA THR A 12 3.38 8.05 13.36
C THR A 12 4.47 8.71 12.51
N LEU A 13 5.71 8.23 12.64
CA LEU A 13 6.83 8.74 11.84
C LEU A 13 6.51 8.70 10.35
N ALA A 14 5.93 7.60 9.86
CA ALA A 14 5.47 7.44 8.48
C ALA A 14 4.46 8.52 8.04
N ARG A 15 3.50 8.89 8.90
CA ARG A 15 2.55 9.99 8.61
C ARG A 15 3.26 11.34 8.55
N SER A 16 4.24 11.55 9.43
CA SER A 16 5.06 12.78 9.42
C SER A 16 5.90 12.87 8.15
N LEU A 17 6.48 11.76 7.69
CA LEU A 17 7.20 11.68 6.42
C LEU A 17 6.29 12.00 5.23
N CYS A 18 5.08 11.45 5.17
CA CYS A 18 4.11 11.79 4.12
C CYS A 18 3.81 13.30 4.09
N ALA A 19 3.72 13.94 5.25
CA ALA A 19 3.49 15.38 5.35
C ALA A 19 4.70 16.22 4.90
N VAL A 20 5.93 15.73 5.12
CA VAL A 20 7.15 16.37 4.60
C VAL A 20 7.20 16.24 3.08
N VAL A 21 7.01 15.04 2.53
CA VAL A 21 7.00 14.81 1.07
C VAL A 21 6.00 15.72 0.36
N LEU A 22 4.78 15.86 0.90
CA LEU A 22 3.78 16.77 0.35
C LEU A 22 4.21 18.24 0.32
N ARG A 23 4.99 18.70 1.31
CA ARG A 23 5.46 20.08 1.36
C ARG A 23 6.58 20.34 0.36
N GLU A 24 7.46 19.36 0.17
CA GLU A 24 8.62 19.47 -0.71
C GLU A 24 8.28 19.27 -2.19
N LEU A 25 7.13 18.67 -2.52
CA LEU A 25 6.69 18.41 -3.90
C LEU A 25 5.40 19.16 -4.26
N PRO A 26 5.47 20.46 -4.62
CA PRO A 26 4.32 21.21 -5.09
C PRO A 26 3.66 20.56 -6.31
N GLY A 27 2.34 20.35 -6.24
CA GLY A 27 1.57 19.70 -7.30
C GLY A 27 1.23 18.24 -7.03
N VAL A 28 1.78 17.65 -5.96
CA VAL A 28 1.30 16.40 -5.39
C VAL A 28 0.17 16.70 -4.40
N ASP A 29 -0.96 16.02 -4.54
CA ASP A 29 -2.16 16.22 -3.71
C ASP A 29 -2.32 15.12 -2.64
N GLY A 30 -1.60 14.00 -2.78
CA GLY A 30 -1.65 12.88 -1.85
C GLY A 30 -0.36 12.07 -1.86
N VAL A 31 -0.03 11.48 -0.71
CA VAL A 31 1.15 10.61 -0.56
C VAL A 31 0.75 9.38 0.23
N ALA A 32 1.21 8.21 -0.21
CA ALA A 32 1.15 6.97 0.56
C ALA A 32 2.52 6.30 0.58
N VAL A 33 2.81 5.62 1.69
CA VAL A 33 3.98 4.76 1.86
C VAL A 33 3.50 3.37 2.19
N VAL A 34 3.86 2.42 1.35
CA VAL A 34 3.55 1.01 1.49
C VAL A 34 4.86 0.24 1.70
N LEU A 35 4.88 -0.67 2.67
CA LEU A 35 5.97 -1.63 2.84
C LEU A 35 5.54 -3.00 2.35
N HIS A 36 6.46 -3.71 1.71
CA HIS A 36 6.26 -5.08 1.27
C HIS A 36 6.79 -6.04 2.34
N GLY A 37 5.93 -6.95 2.76
CA GLY A 37 6.29 -8.04 3.65
C GLY A 37 6.85 -9.24 2.89
N SER A 38 6.91 -10.39 3.57
CA SER A 38 7.20 -11.65 2.88
C SER A 38 6.05 -12.04 1.94
N GLY A 39 6.37 -12.58 0.76
CA GLY A 39 5.37 -13.01 -0.21
C GLY A 39 4.71 -11.84 -0.94
N GLN A 40 3.37 -11.83 -0.98
CA GLN A 40 2.55 -10.79 -1.64
C GLN A 40 1.80 -9.90 -0.63
N ALA A 41 2.18 -9.95 0.64
CA ALA A 41 1.59 -9.12 1.67
C ALA A 41 2.18 -7.71 1.64
N GLU A 42 1.31 -6.71 1.68
CA GLU A 42 1.69 -5.30 1.69
C GLU A 42 1.04 -4.59 2.89
N GLU A 43 1.67 -3.52 3.36
CA GLU A 43 1.15 -2.71 4.45
C GLU A 43 1.28 -1.23 4.15
N LEU A 44 0.14 -0.54 4.20
CA LEU A 44 0.09 0.90 4.25
C LEU A 44 0.57 1.39 5.63
N VAL A 45 1.83 1.82 5.70
CA VAL A 45 2.43 2.33 6.95
C VAL A 45 2.21 3.83 7.15
N GLY A 46 1.96 4.57 6.07
CA GLY A 46 1.72 6.00 6.12
C GLY A 46 0.89 6.51 4.96
N ALA A 47 0.01 7.47 5.23
CA ALA A 47 -0.69 8.23 4.20
C ALA A 47 -0.90 9.66 4.66
N SER A 48 -0.90 10.61 3.72
CA SER A 48 -1.16 12.02 4.01
C SER A 48 -2.63 12.31 4.36
N GLY A 49 -3.55 11.40 4.02
CA GLY A 49 -4.97 11.52 4.31
C GLY A 49 -5.77 10.30 3.84
N THR A 50 -7.06 10.29 4.15
CA THR A 50 -7.97 9.18 3.81
C THR A 50 -8.09 8.95 2.30
N TRP A 51 -7.97 10.00 1.50
CA TRP A 51 -7.96 9.89 0.03
C TRP A 51 -6.76 9.06 -0.47
N ALA A 52 -5.54 9.41 -0.04
CA ALA A 52 -4.33 8.68 -0.42
C ALA A 52 -4.32 7.24 0.14
N ALA A 53 -4.81 7.05 1.37
CA ALA A 53 -4.95 5.72 1.96
C ALA A 53 -5.93 4.84 1.17
N GLY A 54 -7.07 5.41 0.73
CA GLY A 54 -8.04 4.69 -0.09
C GLY A 54 -7.51 4.30 -1.46
N LEU A 55 -6.67 5.13 -2.08
CA LEU A 55 -6.01 4.80 -3.36
C LEU A 55 -4.99 3.67 -3.22
N ALA A 56 -4.19 3.66 -2.14
CA ALA A 56 -3.27 2.56 -1.85
C ALA A 56 -4.04 1.25 -1.58
N GLU A 57 -5.11 1.31 -0.78
CA GLU A 57 -5.97 0.14 -0.53
C GLU A 57 -6.65 -0.36 -1.81
N ALA A 58 -7.04 0.53 -2.73
CA ALA A 58 -7.62 0.15 -4.01
C ALA A 58 -6.62 -0.62 -4.88
N GLN A 59 -5.37 -0.16 -5.00
CA GLN A 59 -4.32 -0.90 -5.72
C GLN A 59 -4.11 -2.29 -5.12
N TYR A 60 -4.00 -2.36 -3.78
CA TYR A 60 -3.79 -3.63 -3.09
C TYR A 60 -4.97 -4.59 -3.25
N THR A 61 -6.20 -4.08 -3.19
CA THR A 61 -7.42 -4.90 -3.33
C THR A 61 -7.62 -5.37 -4.75
N LEU A 62 -7.37 -4.52 -5.74
CA LEU A 62 -7.55 -4.87 -7.15
C LEU A 62 -6.38 -5.71 -7.68
N GLY A 63 -5.21 -5.63 -7.05
CA GLY A 63 -3.98 -6.24 -7.56
C GLY A 63 -3.50 -5.59 -8.86
N GLU A 64 -3.99 -4.40 -9.17
CA GLU A 64 -3.67 -3.62 -10.34
C GLU A 64 -3.18 -2.23 -9.93
N GLY A 65 -2.34 -1.62 -10.77
CA GLY A 65 -1.84 -0.28 -10.58
C GLY A 65 -0.31 -0.21 -10.64
N PRO A 66 0.24 1.00 -10.49
CA PRO A 66 1.68 1.20 -10.53
C PRO A 66 2.45 0.55 -9.37
N ASP A 67 1.86 0.38 -8.18
CA ASP A 67 2.56 -0.20 -7.02
C ASP A 67 3.11 -1.63 -7.29
N PRO A 68 2.28 -2.60 -7.74
CA PRO A 68 2.77 -3.93 -8.13
C PRO A 68 3.84 -3.92 -9.22
N ASP A 69 3.71 -3.02 -10.19
CA ASP A 69 4.66 -2.90 -11.31
C ASP A 69 6.02 -2.38 -10.83
N VAL A 70 6.03 -1.42 -9.90
CA VAL A 70 7.25 -0.95 -9.23
C VAL A 70 7.84 -2.04 -8.35
N ALA A 71 7.01 -2.78 -7.60
CA ALA A 71 7.47 -3.88 -6.76
C ALA A 71 8.18 -4.98 -7.57
N GLY A 72 7.65 -5.30 -8.76
CA GLY A 72 8.20 -6.33 -9.63
C GLY A 72 9.42 -5.89 -10.45
N ALA A 73 9.39 -4.70 -11.05
CA ALA A 73 10.48 -4.20 -11.90
C ALA A 73 11.58 -3.51 -11.09
N GLY A 74 11.24 -3.00 -9.91
CA GLY A 74 12.13 -2.20 -9.09
C GLY A 74 12.52 -0.88 -9.73
N GLU A 75 11.71 -0.31 -10.62
CA GLU A 75 11.94 0.99 -11.27
C GLU A 75 10.74 1.91 -11.07
N PRO A 76 10.91 3.25 -11.03
CA PRO A 76 9.79 4.17 -10.89
C PRO A 76 8.78 4.05 -12.04
N VAL A 77 7.49 4.14 -11.70
CA VAL A 77 6.40 4.23 -12.68
C VAL A 77 5.77 5.62 -12.58
N LEU A 78 5.86 6.37 -13.68
CA LEU A 78 5.46 7.78 -13.74
C LEU A 78 4.31 7.97 -14.73
N VAL A 79 3.09 8.20 -14.23
CA VAL A 79 1.88 8.30 -15.04
C VAL A 79 1.27 9.69 -14.87
N GLY A 80 1.47 10.53 -15.89
CA GLY A 80 0.91 11.88 -15.92
C GLY A 80 -0.56 11.95 -16.33
N ASP A 81 -1.09 10.91 -16.98
CA ASP A 81 -2.51 10.81 -17.35
C ASP A 81 -3.00 9.39 -17.11
N LEU A 82 -3.65 9.18 -15.96
CA LEU A 82 -4.09 7.86 -15.52
C LEU A 82 -5.17 7.27 -16.45
N ALA A 83 -5.99 8.11 -17.08
CA ALA A 83 -7.05 7.63 -17.97
C ALA A 83 -6.48 6.95 -19.22
N ALA A 84 -5.26 7.30 -19.63
CA ALA A 84 -4.58 6.65 -20.76
C ALA A 84 -4.12 5.22 -20.43
N GLU A 85 -4.04 4.83 -19.16
CA GLU A 85 -3.54 3.53 -18.70
C GLU A 85 -4.65 2.47 -18.54
N SER A 86 -5.90 2.73 -18.99
CA SER A 86 -7.02 1.79 -18.84
C SER A 86 -6.79 0.42 -19.50
N ALA A 87 -5.91 0.34 -20.51
CA ALA A 87 -5.55 -0.94 -21.11
C ALA A 87 -4.61 -1.78 -20.22
N ARG A 88 -3.82 -1.11 -19.36
CA ARG A 88 -2.83 -1.75 -18.49
C ARG A 88 -3.43 -2.13 -17.14
N TRP A 89 -4.24 -1.24 -16.56
CA TRP A 89 -4.87 -1.43 -15.25
C TRP A 89 -6.36 -1.04 -15.30
N PRO A 90 -7.20 -1.79 -16.02
CA PRO A 90 -8.58 -1.42 -16.28
C PRO A 90 -9.39 -1.16 -15.01
N ALA A 91 -9.32 -2.05 -14.02
CA ALA A 91 -10.09 -1.95 -12.79
C ALA A 91 -9.56 -0.83 -11.88
N PHE A 92 -8.22 -0.68 -11.79
CA PHE A 92 -7.64 0.39 -10.99
C PHE A 92 -7.94 1.77 -11.58
N VAL A 93 -7.80 1.94 -12.89
CA VAL A 93 -8.08 3.23 -13.55
C VAL A 93 -9.54 3.63 -13.35
N GLU A 94 -10.49 2.71 -13.51
CA GLU A 94 -11.92 2.99 -13.26
C GLU A 94 -12.18 3.43 -11.81
N ALA A 95 -11.65 2.69 -10.83
CA ALA A 95 -11.86 2.99 -9.42
C ALA A 95 -11.18 4.31 -9.00
N ALA A 96 -9.93 4.51 -9.42
CA ALA A 96 -9.11 5.64 -9.00
C ALA A 96 -9.54 6.96 -9.66
N THR A 97 -9.91 6.95 -10.95
CA THR A 97 -10.43 8.15 -11.63
C THR A 97 -11.78 8.58 -11.06
N THR A 98 -12.67 7.63 -10.72
CA THR A 98 -13.89 7.90 -9.95
C THR A 98 -13.58 8.56 -8.60
N GLY A 99 -12.48 8.15 -7.96
CA GLY A 99 -11.93 8.76 -6.74
C GLY A 99 -11.24 10.12 -6.95
N GLY A 100 -11.17 10.63 -8.18
CA GLY A 100 -10.55 11.91 -8.52
C GLY A 100 -9.03 11.87 -8.68
N LEU A 101 -8.43 10.69 -8.88
CA LEU A 101 -7.02 10.55 -9.27
C LEU A 101 -6.88 10.82 -10.77
N SER A 102 -5.85 11.57 -11.16
CA SER A 102 -5.56 11.86 -12.57
C SER A 102 -4.10 11.63 -12.95
N SER A 103 -3.18 11.70 -12.00
CA SER A 103 -1.77 11.36 -12.18
C SER A 103 -1.26 10.60 -10.96
N VAL A 104 -0.32 9.68 -11.18
CA VAL A 104 0.28 8.86 -10.14
C VAL A 104 1.74 8.59 -10.45
N PHE A 105 2.60 8.77 -9.46
CA PHE A 105 4.04 8.56 -9.58
C PHE A 105 4.49 7.69 -8.42
N VAL A 106 4.96 6.50 -8.72
CA VAL A 106 5.36 5.52 -7.70
C VAL A 106 6.86 5.32 -7.79
N PHE A 107 7.53 5.46 -6.65
CA PHE A 107 8.96 5.29 -6.50
C PHE A 107 9.25 4.11 -5.58
N PRO A 108 10.19 3.23 -5.93
CA PRO A 108 10.59 2.14 -5.06
C PRO A 108 11.35 2.67 -3.84
N LEU A 109 10.99 2.20 -2.66
CA LEU A 109 11.78 2.37 -1.43
C LEU A 109 12.85 1.29 -1.42
N ARG A 110 14.13 1.70 -1.46
CA ARG A 110 15.25 0.75 -1.55
C ARG A 110 16.12 0.80 -0.30
N ILE A 111 16.49 -0.39 0.17
CA ILE A 111 17.55 -0.57 1.18
C ILE A 111 18.61 -1.47 0.54
N GLY A 112 19.79 -0.90 0.29
CA GLY A 112 20.80 -1.55 -0.53
C GLY A 112 20.25 -1.83 -1.94
N GLY A 113 20.27 -3.11 -2.36
CA GLY A 113 19.77 -3.54 -3.66
C GLY A 113 18.33 -4.05 -3.67
N MET A 114 17.61 -4.03 -2.54
CA MET A 114 16.27 -4.60 -2.40
C MET A 114 15.20 -3.53 -2.34
N VAL A 115 14.08 -3.75 -3.03
CA VAL A 115 12.87 -2.92 -2.92
C VAL A 115 12.06 -3.41 -1.73
N VAL A 116 11.96 -2.58 -0.69
CA VAL A 116 11.26 -2.92 0.57
C VAL A 116 9.85 -2.35 0.62
N GLY A 117 9.45 -1.56 -0.38
CA GLY A 117 8.16 -0.89 -0.42
C GLY A 117 8.08 0.13 -1.55
N THR A 118 7.03 0.96 -1.51
CA THR A 118 6.82 2.06 -2.45
C THR A 118 6.45 3.36 -1.76
N LEU A 119 6.85 4.47 -2.39
CA LEU A 119 6.35 5.81 -2.14
C LEU A 119 5.48 6.22 -3.34
N ALA A 120 4.17 6.30 -3.11
CA ALA A 120 3.21 6.72 -4.12
C ALA A 120 2.84 8.19 -3.95
N LEU A 121 2.93 8.96 -5.04
CA LEU A 121 2.55 10.36 -5.14
C LEU A 121 1.33 10.47 -6.04
N TYR A 122 0.27 11.11 -5.55
CA TYR A 122 -1.03 11.20 -6.22
C TYR A 122 -1.35 12.63 -6.60
N GLY A 123 -1.84 12.85 -7.82
CA GLY A 123 -2.27 14.14 -8.33
C GLY A 123 -3.72 14.12 -8.83
N ARG A 124 -4.47 15.18 -8.53
CA ARG A 124 -5.87 15.39 -8.97
C ARG A 124 -5.98 16.02 -10.36
N ARG A 125 -4.84 16.32 -10.98
CA ARG A 125 -4.76 16.92 -12.31
C ARG A 125 -3.83 16.09 -13.18
N PRO A 126 -4.16 15.91 -14.47
CA PRO A 126 -3.22 15.37 -15.42
C PRO A 126 -1.99 16.28 -15.52
N GLY A 127 -0.84 15.68 -15.77
CA GLY A 127 0.44 16.36 -15.95
C GLY A 127 1.58 15.49 -15.48
N ASN A 128 2.71 15.57 -16.18
CA ASN A 128 3.93 14.86 -15.77
C ASN A 128 4.57 15.54 -14.56
N LEU A 129 5.22 14.75 -13.71
CA LEU A 129 6.07 15.28 -12.66
C LEU A 129 7.27 16.00 -13.31
N PRO A 130 7.55 17.27 -12.98
CA PRO A 130 8.71 17.97 -13.53
C PRO A 130 10.01 17.24 -13.23
N ALA A 131 11.03 17.42 -14.07
CA ALA A 131 12.31 16.71 -13.91
C ALA A 131 12.96 16.95 -12.54
N GLN A 132 12.92 18.20 -12.04
CA GLN A 132 13.44 18.53 -10.71
C GLN A 132 12.65 17.82 -9.61
N ALA A 133 11.31 17.90 -9.64
CA ALA A 133 10.44 17.22 -8.68
C ALA A 133 10.60 15.69 -8.73
N THR A 134 10.91 15.13 -9.90
CA THR A 134 11.23 13.71 -10.05
C THR A 134 12.54 13.35 -9.36
N ALA A 135 13.58 14.18 -9.52
CA ALA A 135 14.86 13.98 -8.82
C ALA A 135 14.68 14.12 -7.30
N ASP A 136 13.91 15.12 -6.86
CA ASP A 136 13.60 15.34 -5.44
C ASP A 136 12.80 14.15 -4.87
N ALA A 137 11.82 13.61 -5.62
CA ALA A 137 11.05 12.44 -5.22
C ALA A 137 11.92 11.18 -5.06
N VAL A 138 12.94 10.98 -5.90
CA VAL A 138 13.90 9.88 -5.75
C VAL A 138 14.69 10.02 -4.44
N VAL A 139 15.18 11.23 -4.13
CA VAL A 139 15.90 11.49 -2.87
C VAL A 139 14.98 11.30 -1.65
N LEU A 140 13.74 11.76 -1.74
CA LEU A 140 12.75 11.60 -0.68
C LEU A 140 12.38 10.13 -0.48
N ALA A 141 12.25 9.33 -1.54
CA ALA A 141 12.03 7.89 -1.44
C ALA A 141 13.18 7.20 -0.70
N ASP A 142 14.42 7.55 -1.03
CA ASP A 142 15.61 7.01 -0.35
C ASP A 142 15.63 7.41 1.15
N LEU A 143 15.33 8.67 1.46
CA LEU A 143 15.24 9.15 2.85
C LEU A 143 14.14 8.42 3.62
N VAL A 144 12.95 8.28 3.03
CA VAL A 144 11.82 7.57 3.65
C VAL A 144 12.20 6.12 3.94
N ALA A 145 12.86 5.43 3.00
CA ALA A 145 13.31 4.06 3.20
C ALA A 145 14.26 3.95 4.41
N HIS A 146 15.29 4.80 4.48
CA HIS A 146 16.27 4.77 5.57
C HIS A 146 15.68 5.14 6.93
N VAL A 147 14.79 6.14 6.98
CA VAL A 147 14.13 6.56 8.22
C VAL A 147 13.20 5.47 8.74
N LEU A 148 12.44 4.80 7.87
CA LEU A 148 11.59 3.67 8.26
C LEU A 148 12.41 2.46 8.70
N LEU A 149 13.56 2.20 8.07
CA LEU A 149 14.47 1.14 8.51
C LEU A 149 15.01 1.41 9.92
N ALA A 150 15.52 2.61 10.18
CA ALA A 150 16.03 2.99 11.49
C ALA A 150 14.93 2.89 12.56
N GLN A 151 13.70 3.31 12.23
CA GLN A 151 12.56 3.14 13.13
C GLN A 151 12.30 1.67 13.44
N ASN A 152 12.36 0.79 12.44
CA ASN A 152 12.15 -0.65 12.63
C ASN A 152 13.23 -1.31 13.50
N GLU A 153 14.45 -0.79 13.50
CA GLU A 153 15.53 -1.23 14.40
C GLU A 153 15.28 -0.80 15.85
N GLU A 154 14.62 0.34 16.06
CA GLU A 154 14.27 0.90 17.37
C GLU A 154 12.91 0.40 17.90
N MET A 155 12.12 -0.31 17.09
CA MET A 155 10.84 -0.87 17.50
C MET A 155 11.03 -1.94 18.59
N ASP A 156 10.21 -1.88 19.64
CA ASP A 156 10.11 -2.93 20.65
C ASP A 156 9.57 -4.23 20.03
N ASP A 157 9.88 -5.35 20.68
CA ASP A 157 9.51 -6.69 20.24
C ASP A 157 7.99 -6.82 20.05
N ASP A 158 7.16 -6.21 20.89
CA ASP A 158 5.69 -6.27 20.77
C ASP A 158 5.18 -5.59 19.48
N ASP A 159 5.70 -4.41 19.14
CA ASP A 159 5.29 -3.68 17.93
C ASP A 159 5.79 -4.40 16.66
N ARG A 160 6.99 -4.99 16.70
CA ARG A 160 7.53 -5.82 15.60
C ARG A 160 6.68 -7.06 15.39
N LEU A 161 6.33 -7.77 16.46
CA LEU A 161 5.45 -8.93 16.43
C LEU A 161 4.08 -8.57 15.84
N ARG A 162 3.53 -7.41 16.18
CA ARG A 162 2.23 -6.97 15.65
C ARG A 162 2.27 -6.70 14.14
N MET A 163 3.34 -6.08 13.63
CA MET A 163 3.50 -5.93 12.18
C MET A 163 3.71 -7.29 11.49
N ASP A 164 4.59 -8.14 12.02
CA ASP A 164 4.82 -9.47 11.47
C ASP A 164 3.53 -10.29 11.39
N VAL A 165 2.72 -10.26 12.45
CA VAL A 165 1.40 -10.91 12.47
C VAL A 165 0.48 -10.33 11.39
N SER A 166 0.47 -9.01 11.19
CA SER A 166 -0.34 -8.34 10.16
C SER A 166 -0.03 -8.83 8.73
N TYR A 167 1.26 -8.98 8.39
CA TYR A 167 1.68 -9.56 7.10
C TYR A 167 1.38 -11.06 7.02
N GLN A 168 1.63 -11.78 8.11
CA GLN A 168 1.40 -13.22 8.17
C GLN A 168 -0.08 -13.58 8.00
N GLU A 169 -1.01 -12.76 8.47
CA GLU A 169 -2.44 -13.09 8.40
C GLU A 169 -2.92 -13.27 6.95
N VAL A 170 -2.53 -12.36 6.05
CA VAL A 170 -2.88 -12.46 4.62
C VAL A 170 -2.22 -13.68 3.99
N ASN A 171 -0.94 -13.91 4.26
CA ASN A 171 -0.20 -15.06 3.73
C ASN A 171 -0.78 -16.39 4.23
N MET A 172 -1.15 -16.47 5.52
CA MET A 172 -1.76 -17.66 6.12
C MET A 172 -3.16 -17.91 5.56
N ALA A 173 -4.00 -16.88 5.44
CA ALA A 173 -5.32 -16.99 4.84
C ALA A 173 -5.22 -17.45 3.37
N THR A 174 -4.27 -16.89 2.62
CA THR A 174 -3.98 -17.27 1.23
C THR A 174 -3.53 -18.73 1.16
N GLY A 175 -2.63 -19.17 2.05
CA GLY A 175 -2.19 -20.57 2.12
C GLY A 175 -3.33 -21.53 2.49
N MET A 176 -4.20 -21.17 3.43
CA MET A 176 -5.38 -21.96 3.78
C MET A 176 -6.34 -22.10 2.58
N LEU A 177 -6.55 -21.03 1.82
CA LEU A 177 -7.38 -21.04 0.61
C LEU A 177 -6.76 -21.88 -0.49
N ALA A 178 -5.45 -21.74 -0.76
CA ALA A 178 -4.75 -22.52 -1.76
C ALA A 178 -4.87 -24.03 -1.49
N VAL A 179 -4.69 -24.45 -0.24
CA VAL A 179 -4.85 -25.86 0.16
C VAL A 179 -6.31 -26.31 0.08
N GLN A 180 -7.25 -25.52 0.59
CA GLN A 180 -8.65 -25.94 0.61
C GLN A 180 -9.28 -26.03 -0.78
N LEU A 181 -8.94 -25.07 -1.66
CA LEU A 181 -9.51 -24.94 -3.00
C LEU A 181 -8.67 -25.64 -4.07
N GLN A 182 -7.49 -26.16 -3.70
CA GLN A 182 -6.56 -26.84 -4.60
C GLN A 182 -6.13 -25.94 -5.80
N VAL A 183 -5.79 -24.69 -5.49
CA VAL A 183 -5.35 -23.67 -6.47
C VAL A 183 -3.96 -23.11 -6.12
N GLY A 184 -3.35 -22.38 -7.05
CA GLY A 184 -2.09 -21.66 -6.79
C GLY A 184 -2.25 -20.55 -5.76
N LEU A 185 -1.13 -20.08 -5.18
CA LEU A 185 -1.13 -18.97 -4.22
C LEU A 185 -1.68 -17.67 -4.83
N ASP A 186 -1.33 -17.39 -6.09
CA ASP A 186 -1.82 -16.20 -6.80
C ASP A 186 -3.35 -16.25 -6.99
N ASP A 187 -3.90 -17.40 -7.39
CA ASP A 187 -5.35 -17.60 -7.50
C ASP A 187 -6.06 -17.50 -6.14
N ALA A 188 -5.44 -18.02 -5.09
CA ALA A 188 -5.96 -17.93 -3.73
C ALA A 188 -6.00 -16.47 -3.23
N LEU A 189 -4.94 -15.69 -3.49
CA LEU A 189 -4.91 -14.28 -3.14
C LEU A 189 -5.92 -13.49 -3.97
N LEU A 190 -6.05 -13.82 -5.27
CA LEU A 190 -7.05 -13.22 -6.15
C LEU A 190 -8.48 -13.41 -5.61
N ARG A 191 -8.80 -14.60 -5.10
CA ARG A 191 -10.11 -14.87 -4.46
C ARG A 191 -10.31 -14.08 -3.17
N LEU A 192 -9.27 -13.98 -2.35
CA LEU A 192 -9.30 -13.17 -1.13
C LEU A 192 -9.55 -11.68 -1.46
N ARG A 193 -8.88 -11.17 -2.49
CA ARG A 193 -9.05 -9.83 -3.06
C ARG A 193 -10.45 -9.60 -3.62
N ALA A 194 -10.95 -10.54 -4.44
CA ALA A 194 -12.30 -10.47 -5.01
C ALA A 194 -13.37 -10.37 -3.93
N HIS A 195 -13.27 -11.14 -2.85
CA HIS A 195 -14.20 -11.06 -1.73
C HIS A 195 -14.09 -9.76 -0.95
N ALA A 196 -12.88 -9.27 -0.72
CA ALA A 196 -12.64 -7.98 -0.09
C ALA A 196 -13.30 -6.85 -0.89
N PHE A 197 -13.09 -6.85 -2.21
CA PHE A 197 -13.73 -5.92 -3.14
C PHE A 197 -15.26 -6.01 -3.10
N ALA A 198 -15.83 -7.21 -3.25
CA ALA A 198 -17.27 -7.44 -3.27
C ALA A 198 -17.98 -7.03 -1.96
N THR A 199 -17.27 -7.05 -0.84
CA THR A 199 -17.80 -6.67 0.48
C THR A 199 -17.43 -5.25 0.92
N GLY A 200 -16.65 -4.51 0.12
CA GLY A 200 -16.16 -3.17 0.47
C GLY A 200 -15.25 -3.17 1.70
N ARG A 201 -14.51 -4.26 1.92
CA ARG A 201 -13.63 -4.46 3.08
C ARG A 201 -12.18 -4.52 2.62
N SER A 202 -11.24 -4.27 3.54
CA SER A 202 -9.83 -4.51 3.25
C SER A 202 -9.52 -6.00 3.19
N VAL A 203 -8.58 -6.38 2.33
CA VAL A 203 -8.07 -7.76 2.21
C VAL A 203 -7.58 -8.27 3.57
N ARG A 204 -6.93 -7.41 4.36
CA ARG A 204 -6.49 -7.72 5.73
C ARG A 204 -7.65 -8.04 6.66
N SER A 205 -8.75 -7.30 6.58
CA SER A 205 -9.95 -7.56 7.37
C SER A 205 -10.58 -8.91 7.00
N VAL A 206 -10.61 -9.25 5.71
CA VAL A 206 -11.10 -10.54 5.23
C VAL A 206 -10.18 -11.68 5.67
N ALA A 207 -8.86 -11.52 5.57
CA ALA A 207 -7.87 -12.50 6.02
C ALA A 207 -8.06 -12.85 7.51
N LYS A 208 -8.25 -11.85 8.37
CA LYS A 208 -8.56 -12.05 9.80
C LYS A 208 -9.81 -12.89 10.02
N ASP A 209 -10.85 -12.66 9.24
CA ASP A 209 -12.09 -13.43 9.35
C ASP A 209 -11.96 -14.86 8.82
N VAL A 210 -11.13 -15.08 7.80
CA VAL A 210 -10.77 -16.41 7.29
C VAL A 210 -10.03 -17.20 8.38
N LEU A 211 -9.02 -16.60 9.00
CA LEU A 211 -8.24 -17.23 10.07
C LEU A 211 -9.09 -17.53 11.31
N ALA A 212 -9.99 -16.60 11.66
CA ALA A 212 -10.95 -16.79 12.73
C ALA A 212 -12.12 -17.73 12.36
N ARG A 213 -12.13 -18.29 11.14
CA ARG A 213 -13.20 -19.15 10.59
C ARG A 213 -14.60 -18.51 10.63
N ARG A 214 -14.67 -17.18 10.58
CA ARG A 214 -15.92 -16.42 10.45
C ARG A 214 -16.42 -16.40 9.01
N ILE A 215 -15.50 -16.52 8.04
CA ILE A 215 -15.82 -16.75 6.63
C ILE A 215 -15.42 -18.20 6.32
N PRO A 216 -16.38 -19.06 5.94
CA PRO A 216 -16.05 -20.41 5.53
C PRO A 216 -15.38 -20.37 4.14
N LEU A 217 -14.34 -21.19 3.96
CA LEU A 217 -13.41 -21.12 2.83
C LEU A 217 -14.08 -21.46 1.48
N ASP A 218 -15.16 -22.23 1.50
CA ASP A 218 -15.98 -22.57 0.34
C ASP A 218 -16.71 -21.36 -0.24
N ARG A 219 -17.05 -20.35 0.57
CA ARG A 219 -17.61 -19.08 0.06
C ARG A 219 -16.61 -18.24 -0.74
N LEU A 220 -15.33 -18.61 -0.70
CA LEU A 220 -14.27 -17.98 -1.48
C LEU A 220 -13.93 -18.83 -2.72
N ALA A 221 -14.77 -19.83 -3.04
CA ALA A 221 -14.61 -20.70 -4.19
C ALA A 221 -15.07 -20.05 -5.51
N ASP A 222 -15.96 -19.06 -5.46
CA ASP A 222 -16.63 -18.42 -6.61
C ASP A 222 -16.40 -16.91 -6.64
#